data_AF-A0A075AS57-F1
#
_entry.id   AF-A0A075AS57-F1
#
_cell.length_a   1.000
_cell.length_b   1.000
_cell.length_c   1.000
_cell.angle_alpha   90.00
_cell.angle_beta   90.00
_cell.angle_gamma   90.00
#
_symmetry.space_group_name_H-M   'P 1'
#
loop_
_entity.id
_entity.type
_entity.pdbx_description
1 polymer ?
#
loop_
_entity_poly.entity_id
_entity_poly.type
_entity_poly.pdbx_seq_one_letter_code
_entity_poly.pdbx_strand_id
1 'polypeptide(L)'
;MHAPVVLQHYLVAMTNQQRIPMLDMVSYLRKKMPAKTLYNHIWENEGGSSLSFLKIILHDKPMATEMEFFKGKNLLTANLASNLEDYGPALISNFQVSSQFKDMNQWQHLGKDDGKILGSHAMVLVGYRIVNGQVRYLVQNWWKQKAYIEVDASYLANCDATITFFLKKQTQMGDFDSNHEALVECDADACEQQELEGSEIN
;
A
#
# COMPACT_ATOMS: atom_id res chain seq x y z
N MET A 1 -4.69 6.71 1.27
CA MET A 1 -5.19 5.96 2.47
C MET A 1 -5.61 4.51 2.20
N HIS A 2 -5.77 4.12 0.93
CA HIS A 2 -6.27 2.80 0.51
C HIS A 2 -5.42 1.61 0.97
N ALA A 3 -4.11 1.62 0.68
CA ALA A 3 -3.20 0.53 1.03
C ALA A 3 -3.30 0.10 2.52
N PRO A 4 -3.25 1.02 3.49
CA PRO A 4 -3.51 0.72 4.90
C PRO A 4 -4.83 -0.01 5.17
N VAL A 5 -5.94 0.47 4.61
CA VAL A 5 -7.27 -0.11 4.86
C VAL A 5 -7.38 -1.51 4.29
N VAL A 6 -6.90 -1.72 3.07
CA VAL A 6 -6.92 -3.04 2.45
C VAL A 6 -5.99 -4.01 3.18
N LEU A 7 -4.80 -3.54 3.58
CA LEU A 7 -3.89 -4.39 4.34
C LEU A 7 -4.47 -4.76 5.72
N GLN A 8 -5.09 -3.83 6.44
CA GLN A 8 -5.81 -4.17 7.68
C GLN A 8 -6.83 -5.28 7.43
N HIS A 9 -7.66 -5.13 6.39
CA HIS A 9 -8.64 -6.14 6.03
C HIS A 9 -7.99 -7.49 5.77
N TYR A 10 -6.91 -7.57 4.99
CA TYR A 10 -6.22 -8.83 4.73
C TYR A 10 -5.62 -9.46 5.99
N LEU A 11 -4.97 -8.66 6.84
CA LEU A 11 -4.38 -9.15 8.08
C LEU A 11 -5.43 -9.80 9.00
N VAL A 12 -6.65 -9.28 9.01
CA VAL A 12 -7.77 -9.85 9.78
C VAL A 12 -8.44 -11.00 9.04
N ALA A 13 -8.65 -10.89 7.72
CA ALA A 13 -9.27 -11.94 6.92
C ALA A 13 -8.47 -13.24 6.92
N MET A 14 -7.13 -13.17 6.95
CA MET A 14 -6.26 -14.34 6.97
C MET A 14 -6.37 -15.18 8.26
N THR A 15 -6.88 -14.60 9.35
CA THR A 15 -7.01 -15.28 10.64
C THR A 15 -8.44 -15.72 10.92
N ASN A 16 -9.37 -15.45 10.00
CA ASN A 16 -10.80 -15.66 10.18
C ASN A 16 -11.39 -16.48 9.02
N GLN A 17 -12.36 -17.33 9.32
CA GLN A 17 -13.07 -18.12 8.30
C GLN A 17 -14.30 -17.40 7.72
N GLN A 18 -14.76 -16.37 8.42
CA GLN A 18 -15.93 -15.58 8.01
C GLN A 18 -15.50 -14.40 7.15
N ARG A 19 -16.43 -13.89 6.34
CA ARG A 19 -16.22 -12.64 5.61
C ARG A 19 -15.99 -11.52 6.63
N ILE A 20 -14.85 -10.86 6.52
CA ILE A 20 -14.48 -9.72 7.36
C ILE A 20 -14.89 -8.43 6.66
N PRO A 21 -15.49 -7.44 7.36
CA PRO A 21 -15.76 -6.14 6.79
C PRO A 21 -14.48 -5.33 6.58
N MET A 22 -14.59 -4.19 5.92
CA MET A 22 -13.51 -3.23 5.74
C MET A 22 -13.82 -1.94 6.51
N LEU A 23 -12.80 -1.17 6.86
CA LEU A 23 -12.98 0.14 7.47
C LEU A 23 -13.84 1.03 6.55
N ASP A 24 -14.89 1.63 7.10
CA ASP A 24 -15.63 2.68 6.41
C ASP A 24 -14.81 3.98 6.44
N MET A 25 -14.05 4.21 5.36
CA MET A 25 -13.18 5.38 5.27
C MET A 25 -13.96 6.70 5.29
N VAL A 26 -15.14 6.76 4.69
CA VAL A 26 -15.96 7.98 4.67
C VAL A 26 -16.39 8.32 6.09
N SER A 27 -16.84 7.32 6.86
CA SER A 27 -17.18 7.50 8.26
C SER A 27 -15.95 7.87 9.10
N TYR A 28 -14.80 7.22 8.88
CA TYR A 28 -13.55 7.54 9.56
C TYR A 28 -13.13 9.00 9.31
N LEU A 29 -13.11 9.44 8.06
CA LEU A 29 -12.74 10.80 7.67
C LEU A 29 -13.65 11.84 8.32
N ARG A 30 -14.96 11.58 8.34
CA ARG A 30 -15.94 12.53 8.89
C ARG A 30 -15.97 12.56 10.42
N LYS A 31 -15.81 11.43 11.08
CA LYS A 31 -16.07 11.29 12.53
C LYS A 31 -14.81 11.21 13.39
N LYS A 32 -13.67 10.80 12.82
CA LYS A 32 -12.48 10.42 13.59
C LYS A 32 -11.22 11.20 13.20
N MET A 33 -11.11 11.63 11.94
CA MET A 33 -9.93 12.40 11.52
C MET A 33 -9.95 13.81 12.13
N PRO A 34 -8.84 14.28 12.77
CA PRO A 34 -8.77 15.64 13.28
C PRO A 34 -8.95 16.68 12.17
N ALA A 35 -9.68 17.77 12.44
CA ALA A 35 -9.96 18.80 11.45
C ALA A 35 -8.70 19.37 10.78
N LYS A 36 -7.61 19.55 11.54
CA LYS A 36 -6.32 19.99 10.99
C LYS A 36 -5.72 18.97 10.01
N THR A 37 -5.75 17.69 10.36
CA THR A 37 -5.26 16.62 9.47
C THR A 37 -6.09 16.55 8.20
N LEU A 38 -7.42 16.66 8.31
CA LEU A 38 -8.32 16.67 7.17
C LEU A 38 -8.08 17.90 6.29
N TYR A 39 -7.89 19.08 6.88
CA TYR A 39 -7.53 20.30 6.15
C TYR A 39 -6.20 20.14 5.41
N ASN A 40 -5.15 19.70 6.08
CA ASN A 40 -3.85 19.48 5.45
C ASN A 40 -3.94 18.45 4.32
N HIS A 41 -4.74 17.38 4.51
CA HIS A 41 -4.94 16.35 3.51
C HIS A 41 -5.64 16.87 2.25
N ILE A 42 -6.70 17.66 2.41
CA ILE A 42 -7.51 18.17 1.28
C ILE A 42 -6.86 19.40 0.63
N TRP A 43 -6.31 20.30 1.45
CA TRP A 43 -5.93 21.65 1.01
C TRP A 43 -4.44 21.81 0.76
N GLU A 44 -3.60 21.16 1.57
CA GLU A 44 -2.13 21.24 1.46
C GLU A 44 -1.54 20.04 0.71
N ASN A 45 -2.39 19.13 0.23
CA ASN A 45 -2.01 17.85 -0.36
C ASN A 45 -1.01 17.04 0.50
N GLU A 46 -1.15 17.10 1.83
CA GLU A 46 -0.34 16.32 2.74
C GLU A 46 -0.99 14.94 2.95
N GLY A 47 -0.67 13.98 2.08
CA GLY A 47 -1.15 12.60 2.14
C GLY A 47 -0.81 11.83 3.43
N GLY A 48 0.16 12.31 4.20
CA GLY A 48 0.61 11.72 5.46
C GLY A 48 1.39 10.41 5.29
N SER A 49 1.46 9.61 6.36
CA SER A 49 2.17 8.32 6.34
C SER A 49 1.19 7.15 6.37
N SER A 50 1.23 6.33 5.31
CA SER A 50 0.46 5.09 5.22
C SER A 50 0.73 4.14 6.39
N LEU A 51 1.99 4.04 6.84
CA LEU A 51 2.35 3.21 7.98
C LEU A 51 1.76 3.75 9.29
N SER A 52 1.83 5.07 9.51
CA SER A 52 1.24 5.70 10.70
C SER A 52 -0.28 5.51 10.71
N PHE A 53 -0.93 5.68 9.55
CA PHE A 53 -2.36 5.47 9.42
C PHE A 53 -2.76 4.01 9.69
N LEU A 54 -2.02 3.05 9.12
CA LEU A 54 -2.25 1.63 9.38
C LEU A 54 -2.19 1.31 10.88
N LYS A 55 -1.15 1.77 11.59
CA LYS A 55 -1.04 1.58 13.04
C LYS A 55 -2.23 2.16 13.80
N ILE A 56 -2.79 3.28 13.35
CA ILE A 56 -3.97 3.90 13.97
C ILE A 56 -5.23 3.03 13.78
N ILE A 57 -5.38 2.36 12.65
CA ILE A 57 -6.59 1.58 12.36
C ILE A 57 -6.52 0.14 12.88
N LEU A 58 -5.33 -0.47 13.01
CA LEU A 58 -5.18 -1.84 13.55
C LEU A 58 -5.76 -1.98 14.96
N HIS A 59 -6.37 -3.12 15.28
CA HIS A 59 -6.84 -3.38 16.65
C HIS A 59 -5.65 -3.53 17.60
N ASP A 60 -4.78 -4.50 17.31
CA ASP A 60 -3.58 -4.73 18.08
C ASP A 60 -2.46 -3.83 17.56
N LYS A 61 -2.14 -2.79 18.34
CA LYS A 61 -1.11 -1.82 17.99
C LYS A 61 0.27 -2.50 17.98
N PRO A 62 0.92 -2.61 16.81
CA PRO A 62 2.20 -3.31 16.73
C PRO A 62 3.31 -2.45 17.35
N MET A 63 4.13 -3.08 18.18
CA MET A 63 5.39 -2.52 18.65
C MET A 63 6.42 -2.48 17.51
N ALA A 64 7.48 -1.69 17.66
CA ALA A 64 8.56 -1.62 16.67
C ALA A 64 9.20 -2.99 16.38
N THR A 65 9.28 -3.85 17.40
CA THR A 65 9.81 -5.22 17.33
C THR A 65 8.87 -6.22 16.66
N GLU A 66 7.62 -5.84 16.39
CA GLU A 66 6.60 -6.67 15.75
C GLU A 66 6.40 -6.30 14.27
N MET A 67 7.37 -5.58 13.70
CA MET A 67 7.40 -5.20 12.28
C MET A 67 8.79 -5.44 11.70
N GLU A 68 8.83 -5.94 10.47
CA GLU A 68 10.04 -6.05 9.68
C GLU A 68 9.99 -5.07 8.50
N PHE A 69 11.10 -4.36 8.29
CA PHE A 69 11.22 -3.30 7.30
C PHE A 69 12.33 -3.61 6.30
N PHE A 70 12.01 -3.54 5.01
CA PHE A 70 12.96 -3.67 3.93
C PHE A 70 12.92 -2.43 3.04
N LYS A 71 14.09 -1.83 2.80
CA LYS A 71 14.24 -0.62 1.97
C LYS A 71 15.56 -0.64 1.20
N GLY A 72 15.57 -0.04 0.01
CA GLY A 72 16.77 0.17 -0.79
C GLY A 72 17.53 -1.13 -1.04
N LYS A 73 18.85 -1.14 -0.81
CA LYS A 73 19.68 -2.33 -1.05
C LYS A 73 19.27 -3.56 -0.23
N ASN A 74 18.64 -3.38 0.92
CA ASN A 74 18.18 -4.50 1.74
C ASN A 74 17.07 -5.30 1.04
N LEU A 75 16.31 -4.69 0.13
CA LEU A 75 15.30 -5.40 -0.67
C LEU A 75 15.93 -6.43 -1.62
N LEU A 76 17.14 -6.17 -2.11
CA LEU A 76 17.83 -7.06 -3.06
C LEU A 76 18.27 -8.37 -2.42
N THR A 77 18.49 -8.37 -1.10
CA THR A 77 18.89 -9.55 -0.33
C THR A 77 17.78 -10.07 0.58
N ALA A 78 16.62 -9.41 0.61
CA ALA A 78 15.50 -9.81 1.42
C ALA A 78 14.82 -11.06 0.84
N ASN A 79 14.44 -11.99 1.72
CA ASN A 79 13.59 -13.11 1.34
C ASN A 79 12.11 -12.74 1.52
N LEU A 80 11.64 -11.80 0.71
CA LEU A 80 10.25 -11.31 0.80
C LEU A 80 9.23 -12.41 0.52
N ALA A 81 9.61 -13.43 -0.27
CA ALA A 81 8.78 -14.60 -0.53
C ALA A 81 8.51 -15.41 0.75
N SER A 82 9.55 -15.73 1.54
CA SER A 82 9.38 -16.38 2.84
C SER A 82 8.53 -15.53 3.77
N ASN A 83 8.78 -14.22 3.83
CA ASN A 83 8.00 -13.34 4.69
C ASN A 83 6.52 -13.27 4.28
N LEU A 84 6.20 -13.34 2.98
CA LEU A 84 4.83 -13.43 2.48
C LEU A 84 4.15 -14.73 2.94
N GLU A 85 4.88 -15.84 2.98
CA GLU A 85 4.36 -17.14 3.45
C GLU A 85 4.13 -17.13 4.96
N ASP A 86 5.07 -16.58 5.72
CA ASP A 86 5.05 -16.60 7.18
C ASP A 86 4.05 -15.59 7.77
N TYR A 87 4.00 -14.38 7.20
CA TYR A 87 3.29 -13.24 7.78
C TYR A 87 2.13 -12.73 6.92
N GLY A 88 2.03 -13.15 5.66
CA GLY A 88 1.03 -12.65 4.73
C GLY A 88 1.43 -11.33 4.05
N PRO A 89 0.46 -10.56 3.54
CA PRO A 89 0.71 -9.39 2.74
C PRO A 89 1.43 -8.28 3.52
N ALA A 90 2.13 -7.42 2.78
CA ALA A 90 2.94 -6.34 3.35
C ALA A 90 2.54 -4.98 2.80
N LEU A 91 2.75 -3.94 3.61
CA LEU A 91 2.58 -2.56 3.17
C LEU A 91 3.76 -2.16 2.30
N ILE A 92 3.50 -1.69 1.09
CA ILE A 92 4.47 -0.92 0.32
C ILE A 92 4.19 0.55 0.56
N SER A 93 5.20 1.28 1.01
CA SER A 93 5.13 2.73 1.28
C SER A 93 6.33 3.43 0.67
N ASN A 94 6.24 4.75 0.51
CA ASN A 94 7.28 5.56 -0.12
C ASN A 94 7.69 5.05 -1.51
N PHE A 95 6.77 4.41 -2.24
CA PHE A 95 7.04 3.94 -3.60
C PHE A 95 7.08 5.17 -4.51
N GLN A 96 8.24 5.50 -5.04
CA GLN A 96 8.41 6.61 -5.97
C GLN A 96 7.82 6.22 -7.33
N VAL A 97 6.73 6.90 -7.69
CA VAL A 97 6.07 6.73 -8.98
C VAL A 97 6.87 7.48 -10.04
N SER A 98 7.37 6.76 -11.03
CA SER A 98 8.06 7.34 -12.17
C SER A 98 7.08 7.68 -13.31
N SER A 99 7.56 8.46 -14.29
CA SER A 99 6.85 8.68 -15.55
C SER A 99 6.64 7.40 -16.37
N GLN A 100 7.50 6.38 -16.23
CA GLN A 100 7.34 5.10 -16.94
C GLN A 100 6.22 4.26 -16.31
N PHE A 101 6.02 4.41 -14.99
CA PHE A 101 4.92 3.74 -14.30
C PHE A 101 3.54 4.20 -14.79
N LYS A 102 3.42 5.34 -15.48
CA LYS A 102 2.14 5.83 -16.04
C LYS A 102 1.63 5.03 -17.23
N ASP A 103 2.46 4.21 -17.90
CA ASP A 103 1.95 3.35 -18.96
C ASP A 103 0.94 2.35 -18.37
N MET A 104 -0.34 2.58 -18.69
CA MET A 104 -1.47 1.79 -18.21
C MET A 104 -1.50 0.38 -18.79
N ASN A 105 -0.85 0.16 -19.94
CA ASN A 105 -0.74 -1.17 -20.54
C ASN A 105 0.43 -1.98 -19.96
N GLN A 106 1.38 -1.30 -19.31
CA GLN A 106 2.53 -1.94 -18.67
C GLN A 106 2.17 -2.42 -17.26
N TRP A 107 1.90 -3.71 -17.13
CA TRP A 107 1.64 -4.37 -15.84
C TRP A 107 2.89 -5.02 -15.22
N GLN A 108 3.99 -5.17 -15.97
CA GLN A 108 5.26 -5.69 -15.47
C GLN A 108 6.32 -4.58 -15.36
N HIS A 109 6.93 -4.45 -14.19
CA HIS A 109 7.97 -3.47 -13.90
C HIS A 109 9.17 -4.16 -13.27
N LEU A 110 10.23 -4.37 -14.05
CA LEU A 110 11.36 -5.21 -13.67
C LEU A 110 12.66 -4.43 -13.83
N GLY A 111 13.63 -4.68 -12.96
CA GLY A 111 14.95 -4.05 -13.05
C GLY A 111 14.93 -2.58 -12.62
N LYS A 112 15.48 -1.71 -13.44
CA LYS A 112 15.68 -0.29 -13.11
C LYS A 112 14.67 0.58 -13.86
N ASP A 113 14.08 1.54 -13.16
CA ASP A 113 13.34 2.66 -13.72
C ASP A 113 14.23 3.91 -13.77
N ASP A 114 14.32 4.50 -14.95
CA ASP A 114 15.04 5.76 -15.19
C ASP A 114 14.07 6.91 -15.50
N GLY A 115 12.77 6.70 -15.26
CA GLY A 115 11.75 7.72 -15.43
C GLY A 115 11.87 8.87 -14.44
N LYS A 116 11.30 10.02 -14.80
CA LYS A 116 11.21 11.18 -13.91
C LYS A 116 10.27 10.82 -12.74
N ILE A 117 10.70 11.08 -11.51
CA ILE A 117 9.85 10.91 -10.32
C ILE A 117 8.73 11.94 -10.37
N LEU A 118 7.49 11.46 -10.21
CA LEU A 118 6.27 12.27 -10.24
C LEU A 118 5.63 12.42 -8.86
N GLY A 119 5.85 11.45 -7.98
CA GLY A 119 5.30 11.48 -6.63
C GLY A 119 5.59 10.20 -5.87
N SER A 120 4.93 10.03 -4.74
CA SER A 120 5.01 8.83 -3.91
C SER A 120 3.65 8.16 -3.77
N HIS A 121 3.64 6.84 -3.77
CA HIS A 121 2.42 6.04 -3.62
C HIS A 121 2.57 4.96 -2.54
N ALA A 122 1.43 4.42 -2.11
CA ALA A 122 1.37 3.27 -1.22
C ALA A 122 0.53 2.15 -1.84
N MET A 123 1.07 0.94 -1.78
CA MET A 123 0.51 -0.26 -2.39
C MET A 123 0.53 -1.43 -1.39
N VAL A 124 0.01 -2.58 -1.78
CA VAL A 124 0.08 -3.80 -0.96
C VAL A 124 0.78 -4.90 -1.74
N LEU A 125 1.83 -5.47 -1.14
CA LEU A 125 2.46 -6.68 -1.63
C LEU A 125 1.57 -7.86 -1.21
N VAL A 126 0.98 -8.58 -2.18
CA VAL A 126 -0.05 -9.59 -1.90
C VAL A 126 0.36 -11.02 -2.23
N GLY A 127 1.44 -11.20 -2.99
CA GLY A 127 1.89 -12.52 -3.37
C GLY A 127 3.14 -12.49 -4.23
N TYR A 128 3.54 -13.67 -4.70
CA TYR A 128 4.70 -13.82 -5.56
C TYR A 128 4.57 -15.06 -6.45
N ARG A 129 5.39 -15.12 -7.50
CA ARG A 129 5.62 -16.32 -8.31
C ARG A 129 7.07 -16.38 -8.78
N ILE A 130 7.49 -17.56 -9.21
CA ILE A 130 8.83 -17.76 -9.78
C ILE A 130 8.70 -17.89 -11.30
N VAL A 131 9.45 -17.09 -12.04
CA VAL A 131 9.50 -17.11 -13.52
C VAL A 131 10.96 -17.21 -13.93
N ASN A 132 11.34 -18.30 -14.62
CA ASN A 132 12.72 -18.54 -15.05
C ASN A 132 13.75 -18.46 -13.91
N GLY A 133 13.38 -18.98 -12.72
CA GLY A 133 14.24 -18.93 -11.53
C GLY A 133 14.31 -17.57 -10.82
N GLN A 134 13.60 -16.55 -11.32
CA GLN A 134 13.52 -15.23 -10.72
C GLN A 134 12.20 -15.04 -9.98
N VAL A 135 12.25 -14.49 -8.77
CA VAL A 135 11.05 -14.15 -8.01
C VAL A 135 10.43 -12.88 -8.57
N ARG A 136 9.12 -12.93 -8.82
CA ARG A 136 8.29 -11.80 -9.20
C ARG A 136 7.18 -11.62 -8.20
N TYR A 137 6.98 -10.40 -7.77
CA TYR A 137 6.05 -10.02 -6.72
C TYR A 137 4.78 -9.44 -7.32
N LEU A 138 3.63 -9.91 -6.83
CA LEU A 138 2.33 -9.35 -7.16
C LEU A 138 2.01 -8.23 -6.18
N VAL A 139 1.76 -7.04 -6.72
CA VAL A 139 1.44 -5.83 -5.96
C VAL A 139 0.07 -5.35 -6.38
N GLN A 140 -0.79 -5.14 -5.39
CA GLN A 140 -2.10 -4.55 -5.56
C GLN A 140 -2.01 -3.02 -5.48
N ASN A 141 -2.67 -2.39 -6.43
CA ASN A 141 -2.76 -0.94 -6.62
C ASN A 141 -4.23 -0.54 -6.83
N TRP A 142 -4.54 0.75 -6.72
CA TRP A 142 -5.90 1.30 -6.83
C TRP A 142 -6.13 2.13 -8.08
N TRP A 143 -5.24 2.05 -9.07
CA TRP A 143 -5.49 2.64 -10.37
C TRP A 143 -6.38 1.72 -11.19
N LYS A 144 -7.53 2.22 -11.66
CA LYS A 144 -8.60 1.43 -12.28
C LYS A 144 -8.13 0.49 -13.40
N GLN A 145 -7.15 0.92 -14.18
CA GLN A 145 -6.61 0.16 -15.32
C GLN A 145 -5.35 -0.65 -14.96
N LYS A 146 -4.85 -0.53 -13.73
CA LYS A 146 -3.58 -1.07 -13.25
C LYS A 146 -3.70 -1.53 -11.79
N ALA A 147 -4.79 -2.25 -11.49
CA ALA A 147 -5.14 -2.69 -10.14
C ALA A 147 -4.16 -3.75 -9.58
N TYR A 148 -3.48 -4.47 -10.46
CA TYR A 148 -2.40 -5.38 -10.10
C TYR A 148 -1.22 -5.16 -11.04
N ILE A 149 -0.03 -5.13 -10.45
CA ILE A 149 1.24 -5.08 -11.18
C ILE A 149 2.15 -6.20 -10.69
N GLU A 150 3.08 -6.56 -11.55
CA GLU A 150 4.17 -7.46 -11.23
C GLU A 150 5.47 -6.68 -11.15
N VAL A 151 6.22 -6.86 -10.08
CA VAL A 151 7.50 -6.18 -9.84
C VAL A 151 8.59 -7.17 -9.43
N ASP A 152 9.86 -6.82 -9.59
CA ASP A 152 10.96 -7.53 -8.95
C ASP A 152 11.57 -6.71 -7.79
N ALA A 153 12.45 -7.35 -7.02
CA ALA A 153 13.14 -6.68 -5.91
C ALA A 153 14.00 -5.49 -6.39
N SER A 154 14.55 -5.56 -7.60
CA SER A 154 15.37 -4.51 -8.20
C SER A 154 14.54 -3.25 -8.45
N TYR A 155 13.34 -3.42 -8.99
CA TYR A 155 12.41 -2.34 -9.27
C TYR A 155 11.93 -1.68 -7.98
N LEU A 156 11.51 -2.49 -7.00
CA LEU A 156 11.12 -1.99 -5.68
C LEU A 156 12.25 -1.20 -5.00
N ALA A 157 13.50 -1.68 -5.10
CA ALA A 157 14.67 -0.99 -4.56
C ALA A 157 14.96 0.33 -5.29
N ASN A 158 14.79 0.35 -6.62
CA ASN A 158 15.00 1.53 -7.44
C ASN A 158 13.94 2.62 -7.22
N CYS A 159 12.68 2.23 -6.95
CA CYS A 159 11.60 3.14 -6.58
C CYS A 159 11.65 3.62 -5.11
N ASP A 160 12.77 3.42 -4.39
CA ASP A 160 12.94 3.73 -2.96
C ASP A 160 11.84 3.17 -2.03
N ALA A 161 11.20 2.08 -2.46
CA ALA A 161 10.06 1.52 -1.75
C ALA A 161 10.47 0.99 -0.36
N THR A 162 9.56 1.14 0.60
CA THR A 162 9.68 0.55 1.93
C THR A 162 8.61 -0.52 2.10
N ILE A 163 9.03 -1.76 2.28
CA ILE A 163 8.15 -2.90 2.53
C ILE A 163 8.09 -3.15 4.03
N THR A 164 6.88 -3.17 4.60
CA THR A 164 6.65 -3.43 6.02
C THR A 164 5.77 -4.65 6.20
N PHE A 165 6.32 -5.71 6.83
CA PHE A 165 5.55 -6.86 7.30
C PHE A 165 5.11 -6.66 8.74
N PHE A 166 3.94 -7.19 9.09
CA PHE A 166 3.40 -7.20 10.45
C PHE A 166 3.46 -8.61 11.00
N LEU A 167 4.32 -8.83 11.99
CA LEU A 167 4.66 -10.18 12.47
C LEU A 167 3.55 -10.72 13.37
N LYS A 168 2.85 -9.81 14.07
CA LYS A 168 1.73 -10.16 14.94
C LYS A 168 0.43 -10.25 14.14
N LYS A 169 -0.17 -11.43 14.16
CA LYS A 169 -1.48 -11.72 13.59
C LYS A 169 -2.55 -10.77 14.16
N GLN A 170 -3.40 -10.26 13.28
CA GLN A 170 -4.56 -9.44 13.65
C GLN A 170 -5.79 -10.33 13.62
N THR A 171 -6.56 -10.41 14.72
CA THR A 171 -7.75 -11.27 14.80
C THR A 171 -9.06 -10.51 14.62
N GLN A 172 -9.03 -9.19 14.74
CA GLN A 172 -10.21 -8.34 14.65
C GLN A 172 -9.90 -6.97 14.05
N MET A 173 -10.93 -6.33 13.50
CA MET A 173 -10.87 -4.95 13.03
C MET A 173 -10.68 -3.99 14.21
N GLY A 174 -10.11 -2.81 13.94
CA GLY A 174 -10.06 -1.74 14.94
C GLY A 174 -11.46 -1.23 15.31
N ASP A 175 -11.53 -0.47 16.40
CA ASP A 175 -12.79 0.12 16.91
C ASP A 175 -13.23 1.33 16.06
N PHE A 176 -13.71 1.03 14.86
CA PHE A 176 -14.19 1.98 13.86
C PHE A 176 -15.39 1.42 13.10
N ASP A 177 -16.18 2.33 12.52
CA ASP A 177 -17.27 1.93 11.62
C ASP A 177 -16.70 1.11 10.45
N SER A 178 -17.40 0.05 10.08
CA SER A 178 -16.99 -0.88 9.02
C SER A 178 -18.18 -1.28 8.16
N ASN A 179 -17.90 -1.63 6.91
CA ASN A 179 -18.91 -2.05 5.95
C ASN A 179 -18.40 -3.21 5.06
N HIS A 180 -19.26 -3.76 4.21
CA HIS A 180 -18.93 -4.89 3.33
C HIS A 180 -18.82 -4.46 1.85
N GLU A 181 -18.63 -3.16 1.61
CA GLU A 181 -18.47 -2.64 0.25
C GLU A 181 -17.18 -3.22 -0.37
N ALA A 182 -17.28 -3.65 -1.63
CA ALA A 182 -16.20 -4.35 -2.33
C ALA A 182 -15.09 -3.40 -2.82
N LEU A 183 -15.41 -2.12 -2.93
CA LEU A 183 -14.51 -1.07 -3.37
C LEU A 183 -14.42 -0.05 -2.25
N VAL A 184 -13.20 0.14 -1.77
CA VAL A 184 -12.81 1.37 -1.10
C VAL A 184 -12.65 2.42 -2.22
N GLU A 185 -13.74 2.75 -2.91
CA GLU A 185 -13.77 3.88 -3.83
C GLU A 185 -14.03 5.11 -2.97
N CYS A 186 -12.99 5.89 -2.73
CA CYS A 186 -13.18 7.27 -2.34
C CYS A 186 -13.14 8.07 -3.64
N ASP A 187 -14.11 8.94 -3.93
CA ASP A 187 -14.07 9.86 -5.09
C ASP A 187 -12.78 10.72 -5.16
N ALA A 188 -11.93 10.68 -4.12
CA ALA A 188 -10.56 11.18 -4.10
C ALA A 188 -9.56 10.39 -4.98
N ASP A 189 -9.91 9.20 -5.48
CA ASP A 189 -9.04 8.39 -6.36
C ASP A 189 -8.80 9.05 -7.72
N ALA A 190 -9.79 9.79 -8.21
CA ALA A 190 -9.62 10.65 -9.39
C ALA A 190 -8.62 11.78 -9.10
N CYS A 191 -8.54 12.24 -7.84
CA CYS A 191 -7.63 13.31 -7.40
C CYS A 191 -6.19 12.80 -7.31
N GLU A 192 -5.93 11.64 -6.68
CA GLU A 192 -4.56 11.07 -6.61
C GLU A 192 -3.96 10.84 -8.02
N GLN A 193 -4.77 10.35 -8.98
CA GLN A 193 -4.32 10.20 -10.37
C GLN A 193 -4.15 11.56 -11.07
N GLN A 194 -5.08 12.49 -10.91
CA GLN A 194 -4.99 13.85 -11.48
C GLN A 194 -3.83 14.67 -10.89
N GLU A 195 -3.45 14.45 -9.64
CA GLU A 195 -2.33 15.14 -8.99
C GLU A 195 -0.98 14.71 -9.58
N LEU A 196 -0.82 13.42 -9.85
CA LEU A 196 0.33 12.90 -10.59
C LEU A 196 0.34 13.36 -12.06
N GLU A 197 -0.82 13.68 -12.62
CA GLU A 197 -0.98 14.27 -13.96
C GLU A 197 -0.75 15.79 -13.98
N GLY A 198 -1.08 16.50 -12.89
CA GLY A 198 -1.02 17.97 -12.76
C GLY A 198 0.35 18.54 -12.37
N SER A 199 1.32 17.71 -11.97
CA SER A 199 2.69 18.13 -11.64
C SER A 199 3.53 18.62 -12.85
N GLU A 200 2.93 18.82 -14.02
CA GLU A 200 3.56 19.39 -15.21
C GLU A 200 3.40 20.91 -15.36
N ILE A 201 2.82 21.61 -14.37
CA ILE A 201 2.73 23.08 -14.39
C ILE A 201 3.48 23.70 -13.21
N ASN A 202 4.78 23.91 -13.41
CA ASN A 202 5.53 25.16 -13.14
C ASN A 202 7.01 24.97 -13.51
#